data_AF-A0A956AJB0-F1
#
_entry.id   AF-A0A956AJB0-F1
#
_cell.length_a   1.000
_cell.length_b   1.000
_cell.length_c   1.000
_cell.angle_alpha   90.00
_cell.angle_beta   90.00
_cell.angle_gamma   90.00
#
_symmetry.space_group_name_H-M   'P 1'
#
loop_
_entity.id
_entity.type
_entity.pdbx_description
1 polymer ?
#
loop_
_entity_poly.entity_id
_entity_poly.type
_entity_poly.pdbx_seq_one_letter_code
_entity_poly.pdbx_strand_id
1 'polypeptide(L)'
;MTNSMWQQTEEMAKKHDQGGSLWLKLAGDGDKAVVVFLGEPHPREVAFVDGKYVEVDEKMKAAGTKASLRVALNVALYDSKEVKVLEQGVMFFKDLVRVREKYGLEKWAFEIQRHGAAKDPKTTYSILPEHQLSVEQQKAFQALPQHDLAKLYSGEADSGGAKGGQSLDSYDKKSDAKGDGTVAPNVAQGLVTALKALPREATDKFLAKFGVQRIKDLPTSQVEKARAFVEQLQTESAAPAAAETEVDPFA
;
A
#
# COMPACT_ATOMS: atom_id res chain seq x y z
N MET A 1 -26.67 -16.99 -23.53
CA MET A 1 -27.34 -16.22 -22.46
C MET A 1 -27.06 -14.76 -22.73
N THR A 2 -28.09 -13.93 -22.86
CA THR A 2 -27.97 -12.49 -23.07
C THR A 2 -27.56 -11.85 -21.75
N ASN A 3 -26.37 -11.23 -21.68
CA ASN A 3 -25.97 -10.42 -20.52
C ASN A 3 -27.02 -9.32 -20.31
N SER A 4 -27.39 -9.07 -19.05
CA SER A 4 -28.38 -8.02 -18.76
C SER A 4 -27.76 -6.64 -19.07
N MET A 5 -28.59 -5.66 -19.43
CA MET A 5 -28.13 -4.28 -19.66
C MET A 5 -27.37 -3.72 -18.45
N TRP A 6 -27.71 -4.16 -17.22
CA TRP A 6 -26.97 -3.82 -16.00
C TRP A 6 -25.54 -4.36 -16.00
N GLN A 7 -25.34 -5.63 -16.36
CA GLN A 7 -24.00 -6.23 -16.46
C GLN A 7 -23.17 -5.52 -17.53
N GLN A 8 -23.78 -5.20 -18.67
CA GLN A 8 -23.12 -4.48 -19.74
C GLN A 8 -22.70 -3.06 -19.32
N THR A 9 -23.56 -2.36 -18.57
CA THR A 9 -23.23 -1.03 -18.01
C THR A 9 -22.13 -1.11 -16.95
N GLU A 10 -22.14 -2.11 -16.06
CA GLU A 10 -21.06 -2.33 -15.08
C GLU A 10 -19.71 -2.61 -15.78
N GLU A 11 -19.70 -3.45 -16.82
CA GLU A 11 -18.50 -3.71 -17.62
C GLU A 11 -18.00 -2.44 -18.33
N MET A 12 -18.90 -1.61 -18.86
CA MET A 12 -18.54 -0.34 -19.50
C MET A 12 -17.97 0.67 -18.49
N ALA A 13 -18.54 0.76 -17.28
CA ALA A 13 -18.03 1.61 -16.21
C ALA A 13 -16.63 1.16 -15.75
N LYS A 14 -16.41 -0.14 -15.56
CA LYS A 14 -15.08 -0.70 -15.23
C LYS A 14 -14.05 -0.41 -16.32
N LYS A 15 -14.43 -0.52 -17.60
CA LYS A 15 -13.55 -0.17 -18.73
C LYS A 15 -13.19 1.33 -18.73
N HIS A 16 -14.13 2.20 -18.36
CA HIS A 16 -13.89 3.64 -18.28
C HIS A 16 -12.94 4.02 -17.12
N ASP A 17 -13.07 3.37 -15.95
CA ASP A 17 -12.15 3.58 -14.81
C ASP A 17 -10.71 3.08 -15.09
N GLN A 18 -10.57 2.11 -16.00
CA GLN A 18 -9.27 1.57 -16.44
C GLN A 18 -8.68 2.32 -17.65
N GLY A 19 -9.50 3.07 -18.39
CA GLY A 19 -9.11 3.82 -19.58
C GLY A 19 -8.20 5.00 -19.21
N GLY A 20 -6.94 4.94 -19.63
CA GLY A 20 -5.97 6.03 -19.45
C GLY A 20 -4.94 5.83 -18.33
N SER A 21 -4.98 4.71 -17.58
CA SER A 21 -3.90 4.36 -16.66
C SER A 21 -2.90 3.40 -17.30
N LEU A 22 -1.61 3.73 -17.21
CA LEU A 22 -0.48 2.85 -17.54
C LEU A 22 -0.54 1.50 -16.81
N TRP A 23 -1.14 1.48 -15.62
CA TRP A 23 -1.15 0.34 -14.73
C TRP A 23 -2.41 -0.51 -14.89
N LEU A 24 -2.24 -1.83 -14.93
CA LEU A 24 -3.36 -2.75 -14.78
C LEU A 24 -3.76 -2.83 -13.29
N LYS A 25 -4.97 -2.37 -12.98
CA LYS A 25 -5.51 -2.29 -11.62
C LYS A 25 -6.76 -3.17 -11.48
N LEU A 26 -6.69 -4.17 -10.60
CA LEU A 26 -7.84 -4.95 -10.15
C LEU A 26 -8.21 -4.43 -8.77
N ALA A 27 -9.28 -3.63 -8.66
CA ALA A 27 -9.55 -2.80 -7.50
C ALA A 27 -10.45 -3.47 -6.46
N GLY A 28 -11.44 -4.20 -6.94
CA GLY A 28 -12.45 -4.89 -6.16
C GLY A 28 -12.16 -6.38 -5.97
N ASP A 29 -12.96 -6.99 -5.11
CA ASP A 29 -13.05 -8.45 -5.03
C ASP A 29 -13.70 -8.99 -6.32
N GLY A 30 -13.18 -10.10 -6.83
CA GLY A 30 -13.67 -10.72 -8.07
C GLY A 30 -13.31 -9.97 -9.36
N ASP A 31 -12.63 -8.82 -9.28
CA ASP A 31 -12.13 -8.11 -10.45
C ASP A 31 -11.15 -8.98 -11.23
N LYS A 32 -11.29 -8.98 -12.55
CA LYS A 32 -10.54 -9.85 -13.44
C LYS A 32 -10.10 -9.14 -14.71
N ALA A 33 -8.99 -9.60 -15.27
CA ALA A 33 -8.52 -9.21 -16.60
C ALA A 33 -7.89 -10.40 -17.30
N VAL A 34 -8.15 -10.55 -18.60
CA VAL A 34 -7.48 -11.55 -19.44
C VAL A 34 -6.30 -10.90 -20.13
N VAL A 35 -5.10 -11.42 -19.89
CA VAL A 35 -3.85 -10.81 -20.31
C VAL A 35 -2.89 -11.76 -21.00
N VAL A 36 -2.04 -11.23 -21.87
CA VAL A 36 -0.85 -11.91 -22.41
C VAL A 36 0.38 -11.25 -21.79
N PHE A 37 1.27 -12.05 -21.19
CA PHE A 37 2.51 -11.53 -20.62
C PHE A 37 3.53 -11.26 -21.72
N LEU A 38 4.22 -10.12 -21.63
CA LEU A 38 5.17 -9.64 -22.63
C LEU A 38 6.54 -9.41 -22.01
N GLY A 39 7.59 -9.82 -22.74
CA GLY A 39 8.98 -9.54 -22.37
C GLY A 39 9.41 -10.17 -21.04
N GLU A 40 10.43 -9.56 -20.43
CA GLU A 40 11.02 -10.02 -19.18
C GLU A 40 10.46 -9.27 -17.96
N PRO A 41 10.38 -9.92 -16.79
CA PRO A 41 10.03 -9.25 -15.54
C PRO A 41 11.12 -8.26 -15.12
N HIS A 42 10.71 -7.13 -14.53
CA HIS A 42 11.60 -6.19 -13.88
C HIS A 42 11.49 -6.31 -12.34
N PRO A 43 12.47 -6.95 -11.67
CA PRO A 43 12.44 -7.13 -10.22
C PRO A 43 12.87 -5.85 -9.49
N ARG A 44 12.22 -5.58 -8.37
CA ARG A 44 12.52 -4.44 -7.49
C ARG A 44 12.55 -4.88 -6.04
N GLU A 45 13.65 -4.60 -5.36
CA GLU A 45 13.76 -4.78 -3.93
C GLU A 45 13.28 -3.50 -3.23
N VAL A 46 12.11 -3.58 -2.59
CA VAL A 46 11.42 -2.41 -2.03
C VAL A 46 11.10 -2.57 -0.54
N ALA A 47 11.02 -1.46 0.17
CA ALA A 47 10.45 -1.37 1.51
C ALA A 47 9.19 -0.52 1.48
N PHE A 48 8.25 -0.79 2.39
CA PHE A 48 7.07 0.05 2.55
C PHE A 48 7.36 1.14 3.59
N VAL A 49 7.52 2.37 3.14
CA VAL A 49 7.86 3.55 3.95
C VAL A 49 6.83 4.63 3.65
N ASP A 50 6.23 5.21 4.70
CA ASP A 50 5.27 6.32 4.61
C ASP A 50 4.15 6.10 3.58
N GLY A 51 3.58 4.89 3.56
CA GLY A 51 2.45 4.55 2.70
C GLY A 51 2.82 4.26 1.25
N LYS A 52 4.11 4.12 0.92
CA LYS A 52 4.60 3.88 -0.44
C LYS A 52 5.71 2.83 -0.47
N TYR A 53 5.84 2.16 -1.61
CA TYR A 53 7.00 1.33 -1.89
C TYR A 53 8.15 2.19 -2.39
N VAL A 54 9.27 2.11 -1.69
CA VAL A 54 10.54 2.77 -2.04
C VAL A 54 11.61 1.71 -2.24
N GLU A 55 12.56 1.95 -3.14
CA GLU A 55 13.66 1.01 -3.35
C GLU A 55 14.57 0.98 -2.12
N VAL A 56 15.01 -0.23 -1.77
CA VAL A 56 15.85 -0.43 -0.59
C VAL A 56 17.29 -0.08 -0.95
N ASP A 57 17.78 1.01 -0.35
CA ASP A 57 19.18 1.40 -0.42
C ASP A 57 20.04 0.72 0.69
N GLU A 58 21.36 0.89 0.60
CA GLU A 58 22.31 0.32 1.58
C GLU A 58 22.08 0.85 3.00
N LYS A 59 21.63 2.10 3.14
CA LYS A 59 21.36 2.73 4.44
C LYS A 59 20.16 2.07 5.11
N MET A 60 19.10 1.78 4.36
CA MET A 60 17.94 1.04 4.82
C MET A 60 18.30 -0.40 5.20
N LYS A 61 19.16 -1.07 4.41
CA LYS A 61 19.68 -2.40 4.76
C LYS A 61 20.46 -2.37 6.07
N ALA A 62 21.37 -1.41 6.23
CA ALA A 62 22.16 -1.24 7.44
C ALA A 62 21.31 -0.92 8.68
N ALA A 63 20.17 -0.22 8.49
CA ALA A 63 19.18 0.06 9.52
C ALA A 63 18.27 -1.14 9.87
N GLY A 64 18.44 -2.29 9.20
CA GLY A 64 17.61 -3.48 9.43
C GLY A 64 16.21 -3.41 8.80
N THR A 65 15.99 -2.51 7.84
CA THR A 65 14.71 -2.40 7.13
C THR A 65 14.40 -3.69 6.39
N LYS A 66 13.20 -4.23 6.60
CA LYS A 66 12.76 -5.45 5.93
C LYS A 66 12.38 -5.16 4.47
N ALA A 67 13.21 -5.65 3.56
CA ALA A 67 12.95 -5.63 2.12
C ALA A 67 11.87 -6.64 1.71
N SER A 68 11.19 -6.33 0.61
CA SER A 68 10.22 -7.17 -0.09
C SER A 68 10.47 -7.09 -1.59
N LEU A 69 10.28 -8.20 -2.29
CA LEU A 69 10.30 -8.21 -3.76
C LEU A 69 8.96 -7.74 -4.31
N ARG A 70 9.01 -6.75 -5.21
CA ARG A 70 7.95 -6.42 -6.16
C ARG A 70 8.47 -6.70 -7.57
N VAL A 71 7.58 -7.14 -8.46
CA VAL A 71 7.94 -7.46 -9.84
C VAL A 71 6.98 -6.73 -10.76
N ALA A 72 7.51 -5.90 -11.64
CA ALA A 72 6.78 -5.24 -12.71
C ALA A 72 6.83 -6.08 -13.98
N LEU A 73 5.70 -6.17 -14.68
CA LEU A 73 5.50 -7.00 -15.87
C LEU A 73 4.77 -6.17 -16.93
N ASN A 74 5.23 -6.22 -18.18
CA ASN A 74 4.42 -5.77 -19.30
C ASN A 74 3.35 -6.83 -19.59
N VAL A 75 2.10 -6.40 -19.69
CA VAL A 75 0.96 -7.25 -20.03
C VAL A 75 0.10 -6.58 -21.09
N ALA A 76 -0.32 -7.32 -22.11
CA ALA A 76 -1.32 -6.85 -23.06
C ALA A 76 -2.69 -7.36 -22.65
N LEU A 77 -3.70 -6.48 -22.62
CA LEU A 77 -5.09 -6.91 -22.52
C LEU A 77 -5.47 -7.71 -23.77
N TYR A 78 -6.03 -8.90 -23.60
CA TYR A 78 -6.27 -9.82 -24.73
C TYR A 78 -7.16 -9.21 -25.83
N ASP A 79 -8.28 -8.60 -25.45
CA ASP A 79 -9.26 -8.07 -26.41
C ASP A 79 -8.80 -6.77 -27.09
N SER A 80 -8.24 -5.83 -26.31
CA SER A 80 -7.89 -4.50 -26.81
C SER A 80 -6.47 -4.38 -27.33
N LYS A 81 -5.59 -5.32 -26.98
CA LYS A 81 -4.13 -5.27 -27.20
C LYS A 81 -3.45 -4.06 -26.56
N GLU A 82 -4.12 -3.38 -25.64
CA GLU A 82 -3.52 -2.29 -24.88
C GLU A 82 -2.47 -2.86 -23.92
N VAL A 83 -1.24 -2.35 -24.02
CA VAL A 83 -0.13 -2.75 -23.15
C VAL A 83 -0.16 -1.94 -21.86
N LYS A 84 -0.20 -2.62 -20.73
CA LYS A 84 -0.18 -2.06 -19.38
C LYS A 84 0.95 -2.67 -18.57
N VAL A 85 1.25 -2.03 -17.43
CA VAL A 85 2.18 -2.55 -16.43
C VAL A 85 1.39 -3.16 -15.28
N LEU A 86 1.70 -4.43 -14.96
CA LEU A 86 1.21 -5.13 -13.78
C LEU A 86 2.36 -5.25 -12.78
N GLU A 87 2.21 -4.67 -11.59
CA GLU A 87 3.17 -4.84 -10.49
C GLU A 87 2.57 -5.75 -9.42
N GLN A 88 3.29 -6.82 -9.06
CA GLN A 88 2.82 -7.80 -8.08
C GLN A 88 3.91 -8.23 -7.10
N GLY A 89 3.49 -8.84 -5.99
CA GLY A 89 4.39 -9.34 -4.94
C GLY A 89 4.98 -10.72 -5.23
N VAL A 90 5.92 -11.13 -4.39
CA VAL A 90 6.66 -12.41 -4.51
C VAL A 90 5.78 -13.66 -4.64
N MET A 91 4.63 -13.71 -3.97
CA MET A 91 3.75 -14.89 -4.01
C MET A 91 3.12 -15.07 -5.40
N PHE A 92 2.59 -13.98 -5.97
CA PHE A 92 2.08 -13.97 -7.35
C PHE A 92 3.17 -14.39 -8.34
N PHE A 93 4.39 -13.87 -8.17
CA PHE A 93 5.50 -14.21 -9.07
C PHE A 93 5.87 -15.70 -9.02
N LYS A 94 5.84 -16.32 -7.83
CA LYS A 94 6.05 -17.77 -7.69
C LYS A 94 4.98 -18.57 -8.44
N ASP A 95 3.73 -18.15 -8.39
CA ASP A 95 2.65 -18.79 -9.14
C ASP A 95 2.80 -18.55 -10.65
N LEU A 96 3.23 -17.36 -11.06
CA LEU A 96 3.53 -17.05 -12.46
C LEU A 96 4.65 -17.94 -13.02
N VAL A 97 5.71 -18.22 -12.25
CA VAL A 97 6.78 -19.14 -12.66
C VAL A 97 6.23 -20.54 -12.93
N ARG A 98 5.37 -21.07 -12.05
CA ARG A 98 4.72 -22.38 -12.25
C ARG A 98 3.85 -22.40 -13.51
N VAL A 99 3.11 -21.32 -13.75
CA VAL A 99 2.27 -21.16 -14.93
C VAL A 99 3.13 -21.09 -16.21
N ARG A 100 4.25 -20.36 -16.17
CA ARG A 100 5.23 -20.30 -17.26
C ARG A 100 5.77 -21.67 -17.62
N GLU A 101 6.22 -22.44 -16.63
CA GLU A 101 6.77 -23.78 -16.83
C GLU A 101 5.73 -24.73 -17.42
N LYS A 102 4.47 -24.63 -17.00
CA LYS A 102 3.41 -25.55 -17.42
C LYS A 102 2.81 -25.22 -18.78
N TYR A 103 2.58 -23.94 -19.08
CA TYR A 103 1.80 -23.51 -20.24
C TYR A 103 2.62 -22.73 -21.27
N GLY A 104 3.71 -22.08 -20.86
CA GLY A 104 4.40 -21.06 -21.64
C GLY A 104 3.61 -19.75 -21.65
N LEU A 105 4.22 -18.66 -21.18
CA LEU A 105 3.53 -17.38 -21.07
C LEU A 105 3.22 -16.75 -22.44
N GLU A 106 4.03 -17.09 -23.43
CA GLU A 106 3.91 -16.63 -24.81
C GLU A 106 2.84 -17.38 -25.61
N LYS A 107 2.37 -18.54 -25.11
CA LYS A 107 1.44 -19.43 -25.82
C LYS A 107 -0.01 -19.26 -25.38
N TRP A 108 -0.25 -18.54 -24.29
CA TRP A 108 -1.56 -18.43 -23.67
C TRP A 108 -1.86 -17.01 -23.22
N ALA A 109 -3.13 -16.64 -23.29
CA ALA A 109 -3.69 -15.57 -22.47
C ALA A 109 -4.19 -16.17 -21.16
N PHE A 110 -4.02 -15.43 -20.07
CA PHE A 110 -4.36 -15.84 -18.72
C PHE A 110 -5.38 -14.89 -18.11
N GLU A 111 -6.43 -15.43 -17.50
CA GLU A 111 -7.27 -14.67 -16.59
C GLU A 111 -6.51 -14.48 -15.28
N ILE A 112 -6.33 -13.23 -14.90
CA ILE A 112 -5.89 -12.83 -13.57
C ILE A 112 -7.13 -12.35 -12.83
N GLN A 113 -7.44 -12.96 -11.70
CA GLN A 113 -8.55 -12.56 -10.85
C GLN A 113 -8.04 -12.24 -9.44
N ARG A 114 -8.56 -11.14 -8.88
CA ARG A 114 -8.31 -10.72 -7.50
C ARG A 114 -9.35 -11.34 -6.56
N HIS A 115 -8.88 -11.85 -5.42
CA HIS A 115 -9.71 -12.34 -4.32
C HIS A 115 -9.44 -11.50 -3.08
N GLY A 116 -10.47 -10.92 -2.48
CA GLY A 116 -10.42 -10.00 -1.35
C GLY A 116 -10.89 -8.60 -1.72
N ALA A 117 -11.55 -7.89 -0.80
CA ALA A 117 -12.01 -6.51 -1.01
C ALA A 117 -10.85 -5.52 -1.08
N ALA A 118 -11.08 -4.31 -1.60
CA ALA A 118 -10.05 -3.26 -1.63
C ALA A 118 -9.41 -3.08 -0.25
N LYS A 119 -8.07 -3.08 -0.18
CA LYS A 119 -7.27 -2.98 1.06
C LYS A 119 -7.36 -4.18 2.01
N ASP A 120 -7.91 -5.31 1.57
CA ASP A 120 -7.89 -6.55 2.35
C ASP A 120 -6.44 -7.05 2.46
N PRO A 121 -5.87 -7.17 3.68
CA PRO A 121 -4.51 -7.67 3.87
C PRO A 121 -4.33 -9.14 3.48
N LYS A 122 -5.43 -9.87 3.23
CA LYS A 122 -5.43 -11.25 2.73
C LYS A 122 -5.73 -11.32 1.24
N THR A 123 -5.59 -10.21 0.51
CA THR A 123 -5.77 -10.21 -0.94
C THR A 123 -4.88 -11.27 -1.58
N THR A 124 -5.48 -12.15 -2.37
CA THR A 124 -4.76 -13.11 -3.22
C THR A 124 -5.16 -12.92 -4.68
N TYR A 125 -4.45 -13.59 -5.56
CA TYR A 125 -4.72 -13.57 -6.99
C TYR A 125 -4.64 -15.00 -7.54
N SER A 126 -5.50 -15.32 -8.49
CA SER A 126 -5.38 -16.53 -9.31
C SER A 126 -4.89 -16.18 -10.71
N ILE A 127 -4.13 -17.09 -11.32
CA ILE A 127 -3.67 -17.00 -12.71
C ILE A 127 -4.12 -18.29 -13.40
N LEU A 128 -5.09 -18.19 -14.30
CA LEU A 128 -5.70 -19.34 -14.97
C LEU A 128 -5.51 -19.23 -16.48
N PRO A 129 -5.12 -20.30 -17.20
CA PRO A 129 -5.07 -20.28 -18.65
C PRO A 129 -6.50 -20.12 -19.20
N GLU A 130 -6.71 -19.11 -20.04
CA GLU A 130 -8.03 -18.77 -20.59
C GLU A 130 -8.10 -19.09 -22.09
N HIS A 131 -7.14 -18.58 -22.86
CA HIS A 131 -7.10 -18.78 -24.32
C HIS A 131 -5.72 -19.25 -24.77
N GLN A 132 -5.68 -20.35 -25.52
CA GLN A 132 -4.46 -20.73 -26.23
C GLN A 132 -4.31 -19.83 -27.47
N LEU A 133 -3.14 -19.23 -27.64
CA LEU A 133 -2.86 -18.30 -28.71
C LEU A 133 -2.47 -19.04 -29.99
N SER A 134 -3.06 -18.66 -31.13
CA SER A 134 -2.56 -19.08 -32.45
C SER A 134 -1.17 -18.48 -32.72
N VAL A 135 -0.43 -19.04 -33.67
CA VAL A 135 0.91 -18.54 -34.04
C VAL A 135 0.85 -17.07 -34.49
N GLU A 136 -0.22 -16.69 -35.19
CA GLU A 136 -0.47 -15.32 -35.64
C GLU A 136 -0.73 -14.39 -34.46
N GLN A 137 -1.54 -14.84 -33.47
CA GLN A 137 -1.77 -14.08 -32.25
C GLN A 137 -0.49 -13.90 -31.43
N GLN A 138 0.30 -14.95 -31.28
CA GLN A 138 1.58 -14.89 -30.58
C GLN A 138 2.49 -13.84 -31.21
N LYS A 139 2.66 -13.87 -32.54
CA LYS A 139 3.45 -12.86 -33.27
C LYS A 139 2.88 -11.45 -33.08
N ALA A 140 1.56 -11.30 -33.15
CA ALA A 140 0.92 -10.00 -33.00
C ALA A 140 1.12 -9.40 -31.60
N PHE A 141 1.01 -10.20 -30.53
CA PHE A 141 1.24 -9.74 -29.17
C PHE A 141 2.73 -9.44 -28.90
N GLN A 142 3.65 -10.27 -29.40
CA GLN A 142 5.09 -10.05 -29.23
C GLN A 142 5.60 -8.82 -29.99
N ALA A 143 4.89 -8.39 -31.04
CA ALA A 143 5.22 -7.17 -31.77
C ALA A 143 4.69 -5.88 -31.11
N LEU A 144 3.93 -5.98 -30.01
CA LEU A 144 3.39 -4.80 -29.34
C LEU A 144 4.52 -3.98 -28.66
N PRO A 145 4.50 -2.64 -28.76
CA PRO A 145 5.43 -1.79 -28.03
C PRO A 145 5.28 -1.98 -26.52
N GLN A 146 6.36 -2.34 -25.86
CA GLN A 146 6.42 -2.54 -24.41
C GLN A 146 6.82 -1.24 -23.71
N HIS A 147 6.38 -1.08 -22.46
CA HIS A 147 6.88 -0.01 -21.61
C HIS A 147 8.30 -0.33 -21.16
N ASP A 148 9.17 0.68 -21.16
CA ASP A 148 10.51 0.56 -20.58
C ASP A 148 10.40 0.56 -19.06
N LEU A 149 10.38 -0.63 -18.47
CA LEU A 149 10.22 -0.81 -17.04
C LEU A 149 11.42 -0.24 -16.27
N ALA A 150 12.64 -0.32 -16.82
CA ALA A 150 13.81 0.23 -16.14
C ALA A 150 13.74 1.76 -16.07
N LYS A 151 13.38 2.41 -17.20
CA LYS A 151 13.19 3.86 -17.25
C LYS A 151 12.01 4.32 -16.38
N LEU A 152 10.96 3.51 -16.26
CA LEU A 152 9.81 3.82 -15.41
C LEU A 152 10.19 3.98 -13.93
N TYR A 153 11.22 3.28 -13.46
CA TYR A 153 11.67 3.31 -12.06
C TYR A 153 12.98 4.08 -11.83
N SER A 154 13.70 4.51 -12.88
CA SER A 154 14.98 5.24 -12.74
C SER A 154 14.85 6.70 -12.28
N GLY A 155 13.62 7.23 -12.11
CA GLY A 155 13.37 8.57 -11.57
C GLY A 155 13.54 9.73 -12.56
N GLU A 156 13.91 9.47 -13.82
CA GLU A 156 13.89 10.48 -14.90
C GLU A 156 12.48 10.64 -15.47
N ALA A 157 11.61 11.34 -14.74
CA ALA A 157 10.33 11.78 -15.28
C ALA A 157 10.57 12.95 -16.24
N ASP A 158 10.54 12.66 -17.55
CA ASP A 158 10.41 13.66 -18.59
C ASP A 158 9.15 14.50 -18.31
N SER A 159 9.31 15.82 -18.37
CA SER A 159 8.33 16.85 -18.02
C SER A 159 7.24 16.97 -19.10
N GLY A 160 6.54 15.87 -19.34
CA GLY A 160 5.50 15.73 -20.36
C GLY A 160 4.26 15.01 -19.82
N GLY A 161 3.49 15.70 -18.97
CA GLY A 161 2.03 15.51 -18.86
C GLY A 161 1.46 14.23 -18.23
N ALA A 162 2.26 13.19 -17.97
CA ALA A 162 1.81 12.04 -17.19
C ALA A 162 2.38 12.13 -15.78
N LYS A 163 1.54 11.98 -14.75
CA LYS A 163 1.97 11.78 -13.35
C LYS A 163 2.62 10.39 -13.18
N GLY A 164 3.67 10.12 -13.95
CA GLY A 164 4.46 8.89 -13.98
C GLY A 164 5.63 9.01 -13.02
N GLY A 165 5.73 8.06 -12.09
CA GLY A 165 6.70 8.06 -10.99
C GLY A 165 6.09 7.61 -9.66
N GLN A 166 4.77 7.47 -9.59
CA GLN A 166 4.14 6.75 -8.49
C GLN A 166 4.09 5.26 -8.87
N SER A 167 5.09 4.50 -8.41
CA SER A 167 4.89 3.08 -8.05
C SER A 167 3.51 2.98 -7.43
N LEU A 168 2.65 2.10 -7.96
CA LEU A 168 1.25 1.92 -7.58
C LEU A 168 0.99 2.49 -6.18
N ASP A 169 0.14 3.51 -6.05
CA ASP A 169 -0.47 3.87 -4.77
C ASP A 169 -0.89 2.54 -4.14
N SER A 170 -0.11 2.12 -3.14
CA SER A 170 -0.02 0.73 -2.79
C SER A 170 -1.41 0.24 -2.44
N TYR A 171 -1.84 -0.88 -3.01
CA TYR A 171 -3.04 -1.57 -2.53
C TYR A 171 -2.93 -1.91 -1.03
N ASP A 172 -1.70 -1.91 -0.48
CA ASP A 172 -1.39 -2.05 0.94
C ASP A 172 -1.38 -0.72 1.71
N LYS A 173 -1.82 0.40 1.11
CA LYS A 173 -2.26 1.57 1.89
C LYS A 173 -3.43 1.08 2.75
N LYS A 174 -3.13 0.66 3.97
CA LYS A 174 -4.03 0.90 5.09
C LYS A 174 -4.39 2.36 4.97
N SER A 175 -5.62 2.64 4.57
CA SER A 175 -6.11 3.99 4.70
C SER A 175 -6.06 4.29 6.18
N ASP A 176 -5.13 5.16 6.57
CA ASP A 176 -5.46 6.17 7.54
C ASP A 176 -6.74 6.82 7.01
N ALA A 177 -7.85 6.41 7.61
CA ALA A 177 -9.10 7.12 7.49
C ALA A 177 -8.77 8.58 7.79
N LYS A 178 -9.17 9.50 6.90
CA LYS A 178 -9.10 10.96 7.06
C LYS A 178 -8.71 11.38 8.49
N GLY A 179 -7.42 11.60 8.69
CA GLY A 179 -6.86 11.84 10.00
C GLY A 179 -5.37 11.69 9.86
N ASP A 180 -4.66 12.78 10.07
CA ASP A 180 -3.21 12.89 10.09
C ASP A 180 -2.54 11.62 10.64
N GLY A 181 -1.60 11.03 9.89
CA GLY A 181 -1.02 9.72 10.19
C GLY A 181 -0.54 9.62 11.64
N THR A 182 -0.50 8.42 12.22
CA THR A 182 -0.07 8.27 13.63
C THR A 182 1.35 8.78 13.86
N VAL A 183 1.59 9.29 15.07
CA VAL A 183 2.83 9.91 15.52
C VAL A 183 4.05 9.02 15.22
N ALA A 184 5.12 9.63 14.72
CA ALA A 184 6.36 8.93 14.43
C ALA A 184 6.91 8.19 15.69
N PRO A 185 7.51 6.99 15.53
CA PRO A 185 7.92 6.15 16.68
C PRO A 185 8.89 6.85 17.66
N ASN A 186 9.77 7.71 17.16
CA ASN A 186 10.68 8.51 17.97
C ASN A 186 9.95 9.54 18.85
N VAL A 187 8.90 10.18 18.30
CA VAL A 187 8.08 11.15 19.05
C VAL A 187 7.20 10.43 20.07
N ALA A 188 6.62 9.28 19.70
CA ALA A 188 5.89 8.44 20.64
C ALA A 188 6.78 7.99 21.81
N GLN A 189 8.02 7.58 21.54
CA GLN A 189 8.99 7.19 22.56
C GLN A 189 9.35 8.36 23.49
N GLY A 190 9.50 9.58 22.95
CA GLY A 190 9.73 10.78 23.76
C GLY A 190 8.57 11.07 24.72
N LEU A 191 7.32 10.99 24.24
CA LEU A 191 6.12 11.17 25.05
C LEU A 191 5.99 10.07 26.13
N VAL A 192 6.28 8.82 25.79
CA VAL A 192 6.30 7.70 26.75
C VAL A 192 7.30 7.95 27.87
N THR A 193 8.51 8.40 27.54
CA THR A 193 9.55 8.68 28.54
C THR A 193 9.13 9.80 29.48
N ALA A 194 8.55 10.88 28.94
CA ALA A 194 8.08 12.01 29.75
C ALA A 194 6.89 11.64 30.66
N LEU A 195 5.93 10.85 30.17
CA LEU A 195 4.79 10.37 30.96
C LEU A 195 5.17 9.35 32.04
N LYS A 196 6.22 8.54 31.79
CA LYS A 196 6.75 7.61 32.81
C LYS A 196 7.45 8.31 33.97
N ALA A 197 7.90 9.55 33.78
CA ALA A 197 8.48 10.38 34.83
C ALA A 197 7.41 11.05 35.72
N LEU A 198 6.13 10.88 35.40
CA LEU A 198 4.97 11.42 36.13
C LEU A 198 4.24 10.32 36.92
N PRO A 199 3.34 10.68 37.85
CA PRO A 199 2.47 9.73 38.53
C PRO A 199 1.71 8.86 37.52
N ARG A 200 1.43 7.60 37.88
CA ARG A 200 0.80 6.60 36.99
C ARG A 200 -0.50 7.12 36.35
N GLU A 201 -1.27 7.92 37.07
CA GLU A 201 -2.51 8.55 36.63
C GLU A 201 -2.33 9.52 35.44
N ALA A 202 -1.12 10.10 35.25
CA ALA A 202 -0.83 11.00 34.15
C ALA A 202 -0.92 10.31 32.78
N THR A 203 -0.56 9.02 32.73
CA THR A 203 -0.70 8.23 31.48
C THR A 203 -2.17 7.99 31.16
N ASP A 204 -3.00 7.65 32.14
CA ASP A 204 -4.43 7.43 31.94
C ASP A 204 -5.15 8.73 31.55
N LYS A 205 -4.81 9.85 32.20
CA LYS A 205 -5.30 11.19 31.84
C LYS A 205 -4.90 11.58 30.42
N PHE A 206 -3.68 11.28 30.00
CA PHE A 206 -3.20 11.53 28.64
C PHE A 206 -4.00 10.71 27.61
N LEU A 207 -4.15 9.40 27.83
CA LEU A 207 -4.88 8.52 26.91
C LEU A 207 -6.36 8.95 26.78
N ALA A 208 -6.99 9.30 27.91
CA ALA A 208 -8.36 9.82 27.92
C ALA A 208 -8.51 11.16 27.20
N LYS A 209 -7.57 12.10 27.40
CA LYS A 209 -7.60 13.45 26.78
C LYS A 209 -7.54 13.40 25.26
N PHE A 210 -6.75 12.48 24.70
CA PHE A 210 -6.55 12.35 23.26
C PHE A 210 -7.39 11.26 22.62
N GLY A 211 -8.19 10.51 23.40
CA GLY A 211 -9.08 9.47 22.90
C GLY A 211 -8.35 8.29 22.25
N VAL A 212 -7.12 8.00 22.71
CA VAL A 212 -6.25 6.97 22.14
C VAL A 212 -6.02 5.83 23.13
N GLN A 213 -5.92 4.61 22.61
CA GLN A 213 -5.63 3.42 23.43
C GLN A 213 -4.15 3.30 23.78
N ARG A 214 -3.26 3.81 22.91
CA ARG A 214 -1.80 3.79 23.11
C ARG A 214 -1.22 5.10 22.59
N ILE A 215 -0.11 5.55 23.18
CA ILE A 215 0.56 6.79 22.77
C ILE A 215 1.00 6.77 21.30
N LYS A 216 1.34 5.58 20.77
CA LYS A 216 1.68 5.40 19.34
C LYS A 216 0.49 5.54 18.39
N ASP A 217 -0.74 5.50 18.91
CA ASP A 217 -1.97 5.69 18.13
C ASP A 217 -2.37 7.19 18.08
N LEU A 218 -1.57 8.09 18.69
CA LEU A 218 -1.77 9.54 18.63
C LEU A 218 -1.63 10.05 17.19
N PRO A 219 -2.58 10.83 16.66
CA PRO A 219 -2.44 11.46 15.34
C PRO A 219 -1.29 12.48 15.31
N THR A 220 -0.57 12.58 14.18
CA THR A 220 0.54 13.55 13.99
C THR A 220 0.06 14.99 14.20
N SER A 221 -1.18 15.30 13.84
CA SER A 221 -1.82 16.62 13.99
C SER A 221 -1.97 17.05 15.45
N GLN A 222 -1.88 16.10 16.37
CA GLN A 222 -2.08 16.32 17.79
C GLN A 222 -0.76 16.30 18.56
N VAL A 223 0.39 16.13 17.90
CA VAL A 223 1.70 16.04 18.55
C VAL A 223 2.04 17.31 19.33
N GLU A 224 1.80 18.49 18.77
CA GLU A 224 2.08 19.76 19.48
C GLU A 224 1.18 19.92 20.70
N LYS A 225 -0.11 19.59 20.57
CA LYS A 225 -1.08 19.61 21.69
C LYS A 225 -0.72 18.58 22.77
N ALA A 226 -0.24 17.41 22.37
CA ALA A 226 0.21 16.35 23.28
C ALA A 226 1.46 16.77 24.06
N ARG A 227 2.43 17.41 23.42
CA ARG A 227 3.63 17.94 24.10
C ARG A 227 3.25 19.01 25.12
N ALA A 228 2.42 19.98 24.74
CA ALA A 228 1.93 21.01 25.64
C ALA A 228 1.16 20.44 26.85
N PHE A 229 0.37 19.39 26.63
CA PHE A 229 -0.35 18.74 27.72
C PHE A 229 0.57 17.97 28.68
N VAL A 230 1.64 17.33 28.18
CA VAL A 230 2.65 16.70 29.04
C VAL A 230 3.41 17.73 29.87
N GLU A 231 3.74 18.89 29.30
CA GLU A 231 4.36 20.01 30.03
C GLU A 231 3.43 20.57 31.12
N GLN A 232 2.14 20.66 30.84
CA GLN A 232 1.12 21.02 31.84
C GLN A 232 1.07 20.00 32.99
N LEU A 233 1.05 18.70 32.68
CA LEU A 233 1.05 17.64 33.70
C LEU A 233 2.34 17.64 34.54
N GLN A 234 3.47 17.99 33.94
CA GLN A 234 4.75 18.18 34.65
C GLN A 234 4.68 19.37 35.61
N THR A 235 4.08 20.48 35.17
CA THR A 235 3.91 21.67 36.00
C THR A 235 2.94 21.42 37.16
N GLU A 236 1.82 20.72 36.91
CA GLU A 236 0.85 20.34 37.93
C GLU A 236 1.42 19.35 38.95
N SER A 237 2.28 18.43 38.50
CA SER A 237 2.94 17.45 39.40
C SER A 237 4.11 18.06 40.19
N ALA A 238 4.68 19.18 39.72
CA ALA A 238 5.74 19.92 40.38
C ALA A 238 5.23 21.02 41.34
N ALA A 239 3.92 21.34 41.30
CA ALA A 239 3.32 22.28 42.23
C ALA A 239 3.28 21.68 43.64
N PRO A 240 3.74 22.39 44.69
CA PRO A 240 3.68 21.89 46.05
C PRO A 240 2.22 21.67 46.44
N ALA A 241 1.91 20.48 46.97
CA ALA A 241 0.61 20.17 47.55
C ALA A 241 0.27 21.25 48.59
N ALA A 242 -0.74 22.06 48.29
CA ALA A 242 -1.23 23.07 49.21
C ALA A 242 -1.71 22.36 50.48
N ALA A 243 -1.04 22.68 51.59
CA ALA A 243 -1.33 22.34 52.98
C ALA A 243 -2.69 21.67 53.21
N GLU A 244 -2.65 20.36 53.43
CA GLU A 244 -3.72 19.65 54.12
C GLU A 244 -3.91 20.34 55.48
N THR A 245 -5.08 20.90 55.68
CA THR A 245 -5.50 21.39 56.99
C THR A 245 -5.72 20.16 57.87
N GLU A 246 -4.76 19.94 58.76
CA GLU A 246 -4.82 19.03 59.89
C GLU A 246 -6.08 19.39 60.71
N VAL A 247 -7.14 18.59 60.56
CA VAL A 247 -8.31 18.68 61.45
C VAL A 247 -8.00 17.82 62.66
N ASP A 248 -7.71 18.49 63.78
CA ASP A 248 -7.53 17.87 65.10
C ASP A 248 -8.81 17.11 65.51
N PRO A 249 -8.74 15.79 65.78
CA PRO A 249 -9.91 15.00 66.16
C PRO A 249 -10.35 15.21 67.63
N PHE A 250 -9.79 16.15 68.38
CA PHE A 250 -10.16 16.43 69.79
C PHE A 250 -10.51 17.90 70.12
N ALA A 251 -10.82 18.74 69.13
CA ALA A 251 -11.35 20.10 69.36
C ALA A 251 -12.89 20.17 69.44
#